data_AF-A0A2E3H4N0-F1
#
_entry.id   AF-A0A2E3H4N0-F1
#
_cell.length_a   1.000
_cell.length_b   1.000
_cell.length_c   1.000
_cell.angle_alpha   90.00
_cell.angle_beta   90.00
_cell.angle_gamma   90.00
#
_symmetry.space_group_name_H-M   'P 1'
#
loop_
_entity.id
_entity.type
_entity.pdbx_description
1 polymer ?
#
loop_
_entity_poly.entity_id
_entity_poly.type
_entity_poly.pdbx_seq_one_letter_code
_entity_poly.pdbx_strand_id
1 'polypeptide(L)' 'MKGKAMTDYESAKMRFLTTLARNPDGARRGEFSATTREAGRVRQKCRKEGLAVYEERSSGKRWHITDAGRAFLSKPT' A
#
# COMPACT_ATOMS: atom_id res chain seq x y z
N MET A 1 -11.73 -26.94 -1.80
CA MET A 1 -10.72 -26.10 -1.14
C MET A 1 -11.42 -24.85 -0.60
N LYS A 2 -11.42 -24.61 0.72
CA LYS A 2 -12.08 -23.43 1.31
C LYS A 2 -11.19 -22.21 1.09
N GLY A 3 -11.55 -21.36 0.14
CA GLY A 3 -10.94 -20.02 0.02
C GLY A 3 -11.20 -19.25 1.31
N LYS A 4 -10.15 -18.93 2.05
CA LYS A 4 -10.25 -18.05 3.22
C LYS A 4 -10.71 -16.70 2.68
N ALA A 5 -11.88 -16.21 3.09
CA ALA A 5 -12.39 -14.92 2.66
C ALA A 5 -11.34 -13.84 2.96
N MET A 6 -10.97 -13.07 1.94
CA MET A 6 -10.03 -11.97 2.10
C MET A 6 -10.68 -10.91 3.01
N THR A 7 -10.03 -10.58 4.13
CA THR A 7 -10.56 -9.55 5.04
C THR A 7 -10.57 -8.19 4.35
N ASP A 8 -11.44 -7.28 4.77
CA ASP A 8 -11.50 -5.90 4.25
C ASP A 8 -10.13 -5.21 4.31
N TYR A 9 -9.37 -5.49 5.36
CA TYR A 9 -8.01 -4.99 5.53
C TYR A 9 -7.03 -5.52 4.47
N GLU A 10 -7.03 -6.83 4.21
CA GLU A 10 -6.15 -7.43 3.20
C GLU A 10 -6.48 -6.92 1.80
N SER A 11 -7.77 -6.75 1.50
CA SER A 11 -8.23 -6.14 0.25
C SER A 11 -7.72 -4.69 0.11
N ALA A 12 -7.82 -3.89 1.18
CA ALA A 12 -7.35 -2.52 1.19
C ALA A 12 -5.83 -2.41 1.09
N LYS A 13 -5.10 -3.33 1.73
CA LYS A 13 -3.65 -3.48 1.63
C LYS A 13 -3.21 -3.80 0.21
N MET A 14 -3.85 -4.77 -0.45
CA MET A 14 -3.59 -5.12 -1.86
C MET A 14 -3.83 -3.94 -2.80
N ARG A 15 -4.96 -3.23 -2.64
CA ARG A 15 -5.24 -2.00 -3.41
C ARG A 15 -4.15 -0.94 -3.19
N PHE A 16 -3.77 -0.69 -1.94
CA PHE A 16 -2.76 0.31 -1.61
C PHE A 16 -1.40 0.00 -2.25
N LEU A 17 -0.88 -1.22 -2.05
CA LEU A 17 0.41 -1.61 -2.61
C LEU A 17 0.37 -1.62 -4.15
N THR A 18 -0.74 -2.05 -4.76
CA THR A 18 -0.92 -2.00 -6.22
C THR A 18 -0.91 -0.56 -6.73
N THR A 19 -1.57 0.38 -6.04
CA THR A 19 -1.49 1.81 -6.37
C THR A 19 -0.05 2.30 -6.32
N LEU A 20 0.71 1.95 -5.28
CA LEU A 20 2.12 2.36 -5.18
C LEU A 20 2.99 1.74 -6.28
N ALA A 21 2.77 0.46 -6.62
CA ALA A 21 3.52 -0.23 -7.66
C ALA A 21 3.31 0.38 -9.06
N ARG A 22 2.14 0.95 -9.32
CA ARG A 22 1.81 1.65 -10.58
C ARG A 22 2.36 3.07 -10.66
N ASN A 23 2.84 3.63 -9.54
CA ASN A 23 3.33 5.00 -9.44
C ASN A 23 4.83 5.00 -9.08
N PRO A 24 5.74 4.92 -10.07
CA PRO A 24 7.19 4.86 -9.80
C PRO A 24 7.71 6.06 -9.02
N ASP A 25 7.15 7.26 -9.26
CA ASP A 25 7.49 8.49 -8.55
C ASP A 25 6.86 8.61 -7.16
N GLY A 26 6.12 7.58 -6.73
CA GLY A 26 5.40 7.55 -5.47
C GLY A 26 4.03 8.24 -5.52
N ALA A 27 3.12 7.72 -4.71
CA ALA A 27 1.74 8.16 -4.65
C ALA A 27 1.51 9.25 -3.58
N ARG A 28 0.75 10.27 -3.94
CA ARG A 28 0.22 11.28 -3.02
C ARG A 28 -0.89 10.72 -2.17
N ARG A 29 -1.24 11.46 -1.10
CA ARG A 29 -2.26 11.04 -0.12
C ARG A 29 -3.63 10.72 -0.74
N GLY A 30 -4.02 11.44 -1.80
CA GLY A 30 -5.32 11.33 -2.46
C GLY A 30 -5.41 10.27 -3.56
N GLU A 31 -4.28 9.69 -3.99
CA GLU A 31 -4.27 8.69 -5.07
C GLU A 31 -4.67 7.29 -4.59
N PHE A 32 -4.76 7.09 -3.27
CA PHE A 32 -5.33 5.90 -2.68
C PHE A 32 -6.81 6.11 -2.36
N SER A 33 -7.70 5.51 -3.17
CA SER A 33 -9.15 5.56 -2.95
C SER A 33 -9.58 4.62 -1.81
N ALA A 34 -9.55 5.13 -0.59
CA ALA A 34 -10.16 4.51 0.58
C ALA A 34 -10.68 5.59 1.52
N THR A 35 -11.60 5.23 2.43
CA THR A 35 -12.07 6.17 3.46
C THR A 35 -10.87 6.71 4.26
N THR A 36 -10.90 7.96 4.69
CA THR A 36 -9.75 8.61 5.36
C THR A 36 -9.22 7.82 6.57
N ARG A 37 -10.12 7.18 7.32
CA ARG A 37 -9.80 6.34 8.49
C ARG A 37 -9.13 5.02 8.10
N GLU A 38 -9.69 4.30 7.14
CA GLU A 38 -9.14 3.04 6.61
C GLU A 38 -7.79 3.28 5.93
N ALA A 39 -7.71 4.33 5.12
CA ALA A 39 -6.49 4.75 4.44
C ALA A 39 -5.36 5.09 5.42
N GLY A 40 -5.68 5.68 6.57
CA GLY A 40 -4.71 5.91 7.64
C GLY A 40 -4.16 4.62 8.23
N ARG A 41 -5.03 3.67 8.56
CA ARG A 41 -4.65 2.36 9.13
C ARG A 41 -3.80 1.54 8.17
N VAL A 42 -4.22 1.44 6.90
CA VAL A 42 -3.49 0.68 5.87
C VAL A 42 -2.10 1.25 5.66
N ARG A 43 -1.98 2.58 5.50
CA ARG A 43 -0.70 3.27 5.37
C ARG A 43 0.25 3.01 6.54
N GLN A 44 -0.23 3.20 7.78
CA GLN A 44 0.60 2.97 8.96
C GLN A 44 1.03 1.52 9.08
N LYS A 45 0.13 0.57 8.82
CA LYS A 45 0.43 -0.85 8.96
C LYS A 45 1.39 -1.34 7.88
N CYS A 46 1.20 -0.95 6.62
CA CYS A 46 2.16 -1.25 5.54
C CYS A 46 3.54 -0.64 5.82
N ARG A 47 3.60 0.56 6.42
CA ARG A 47 4.86 1.17 6.86
C ARG A 47 5.54 0.37 7.96
N LYS A 48 4.80 -0.04 8.99
CA LYS A 48 5.34 -0.86 10.09
C LYS A 48 5.82 -2.23 9.62
N GLU A 49 5.13 -2.81 8.63
CA GLU A 49 5.51 -4.08 8.01
C GLU A 49 6.65 -3.93 6.98
N GLY A 50 7.14 -2.71 6.73
CA GLY A 50 8.22 -2.45 5.77
C GLY A 50 7.82 -2.63 4.30
N LEU A 51 6.52 -2.69 3.99
CA LEU A 51 5.98 -2.89 2.63
C LEU A 51 5.86 -1.57 1.84
N ALA A 52 5.81 -0.45 2.55
CA ALA A 52 5.76 0.87 1.96
C ALA A 52 6.52 1.88 2.83
N VAL A 53 7.08 2.91 2.21
CA VAL A 53 7.76 4.02 2.89
C VAL A 53 7.08 5.33 2.54
N TYR A 54 7.20 6.30 3.44
CA TYR A 54 6.74 7.67 3.23
C TYR A 54 7.96 8.59 3.24
N GLU A 55 8.26 9.16 2.08
CA GLU A 55 9.45 9.97 1.86
C GLU A 55 9.07 11.41 1.57
N GLU A 56 9.89 12.34 2.06
CA GLU A 56 9.82 13.76 1.72
C GLU A 56 10.90 14.04 0.68
N ARG A 57 10.49 14.44 -0.53
CA ARG A 57 11.38 14.87 -1.61
C ARG A 57 11.15 16.35 -1.90
N SER A 58 11.98 16.95 -2.74
CA SER A 58 11.83 18.35 -3.19
C SER A 58 10.45 18.63 -3.83
N SER A 59 9.82 17.61 -4.43
CA SER A 59 8.47 17.68 -5.03
C SER A 59 7.32 17.41 -4.03
N GLY A 60 7.63 17.28 -2.75
CA GLY A 60 6.69 17.03 -1.65
C GLY A 60 6.74 15.60 -1.11
N LYS A 61 5.78 15.29 -0.25
CA LYS A 61 5.74 14.02 0.48
C LYS A 61 4.95 12.94 -0.27
N ARG A 62 5.56 11.78 -0.49
CA ARG A 62 4.99 10.69 -1.30
C ARG A 62 5.18 9.32 -0.64
N TRP A 63 4.26 8.41 -0.94
CA TRP A 63 4.33 7.00 -0.55
C TRP A 63 4.97 6.19 -1.66
N HIS A 64 5.94 5.34 -1.32
CA HIS A 64 6.60 4.45 -2.27
C HIS A 64 6.46 2.99 -1.82
N ILE A 65 6.34 2.08 -2.78
CA ILE A 65 6.40 0.65 -2.49
C ILE A 65 7.86 0.24 -2.28
N THR A 66 8.11 -0.61 -1.29
CA THR A 66 9.45 -1.20 -1.07
C THR A 66 9.60 -2.49 -1.86
N ASP A 67 10.81 -3.05 -1.91
CA ASP A 67 11.04 -4.37 -2.50
C ASP A 67 10.25 -5.46 -1.77
N ALA A 68 10.12 -5.37 -0.45
CA ALA A 68 9.26 -6.26 0.34
C ALA A 68 7.78 -6.12 -0.05
N GLY A 69 7.31 -4.90 -0.32
CA GLY A 69 5.97 -4.64 -0.84
C GLY A 69 5.74 -5.24 -2.22
N ARG A 70 6.72 -5.15 -3.13
CA ARG A 70 6.66 -5.78 -4.45
C ARG A 70 6.64 -7.30 -4.35
N ALA A 71 7.51 -7.87 -3.51
CA ALA A 71 7.55 -9.31 -3.24
C ALA A 71 6.26 -9.83 -2.59
N PHE A 72 5.57 -9.00 -1.79
CA PHE A 72 4.26 -9.33 -1.25
C PHE A 72 3.21 -9.46 -2.37
N LEU A 73 3.21 -8.54 -3.34
CA LEU A 73 2.29 -8.58 -4.48
C LEU A 73 2.53 -9.73 -5.46
N SER A 74 3.76 -10.25 -5.54
CA SER A 74 4.12 -11.33 -6.46
C SER A 74 3.82 -12.74 -5.93
N LYS A 75 3.35 -12.88 -4.68
CA LYS A 75 2.96 -14.19 -4.13
C LYS A 75 1.63 -14.62 -4.76
N PRO A 76 1.50 -15.86 -5.27
CA PRO A 76 0.21 -16.38 -5.69
C PRO A 76 -0.74 -16.40 -4.48
N THR A 77 -1.83 -15.64 -4.57
CA THR A 77 -2.94 -15.60 -3.59
C THR A 77 -3.87 -16.79 -3.74
#